data_AF-A0A8H7FHZ6-F1
#
_entry.id   AF-A0A8H7FHZ6-F1
#
_cell.length_a   1.000
_cell.length_b   1.000
_cell.length_c   1.000
_cell.angle_alpha   90.00
_cell.angle_beta   90.00
_cell.angle_gamma   90.00
#
_symmetry.space_group_name_H-M   'P 1'
#
loop_
_entity.id
_entity.type
_entity.pdbx_description
1 polymer ?
#
loop_
_entity_poly.entity_id
_entity_poly.type
_entity_poly.pdbx_seq_one_letter_code
_entity_poly.pdbx_strand_id
1 'polypeptide(L)'
;LRPGSAMYLRQQIQLTGLGSPIFKRTVDTIKTLDHLFSRKVPDGRLNPLQFSSAFGDVTLEPSNRYFTTRKEDPNSIDLPFQASVDPKGFLREVRQSTIFHGEDNQVLYFAAVVDEGVQK
;
A
#
# COMPACT_ATOMS: atom_id res chain seq x y z
N LEU A 1 -0.41 13.72 17.70
CA LEU A 1 -1.55 13.12 16.94
C LEU A 1 -2.75 13.07 17.87
N ARG A 2 -3.98 13.31 17.39
CA ARG A 2 -5.17 13.14 18.26
C ARG A 2 -5.28 11.65 18.65
N PRO A 3 -5.75 11.33 19.87
CA PRO A 3 -6.02 9.94 20.25
C PRO A 3 -6.94 9.29 19.20
N GLY A 4 -6.55 8.11 18.68
CA GLY A 4 -7.28 7.41 17.62
C GLY A 4 -6.90 7.77 16.18
N SER A 5 -6.05 8.76 15.92
CA SER A 5 -5.61 9.06 14.54
C SER A 5 -4.57 8.07 14.00
N ALA A 6 -3.83 7.40 14.89
CA ALA A 6 -2.74 6.49 14.52
C ALA A 6 -3.21 5.31 13.66
N MET A 7 -4.44 4.83 13.87
CA MET A 7 -5.03 3.73 13.08
C MET A 7 -5.25 4.07 11.60
N TYR A 8 -5.24 5.36 11.24
CA TYR A 8 -5.41 5.82 9.87
C TYR A 8 -4.08 6.15 9.18
N LEU A 9 -2.96 6.08 9.91
CA LEU A 9 -1.62 6.28 9.34
C LEU A 9 -1.33 5.17 8.35
N ARG A 10 -0.85 5.58 7.18
CA ARG A 10 -0.56 4.70 6.06
C ARG A 10 0.75 5.11 5.39
N GLN A 11 1.45 4.12 4.88
CA GLN A 11 2.50 4.30 3.90
C GLN A 11 1.84 4.30 2.52
N GLN A 12 2.18 5.26 1.68
CA GLN A 12 1.67 5.33 0.31
C GLN A 12 2.84 5.66 -0.62
N ILE A 13 2.84 5.03 -1.78
CA ILE A 13 3.72 5.41 -2.89
C ILE A 13 2.87 5.89 -4.06
N GLN A 14 3.44 6.75 -4.88
CA GLN A 14 2.86 7.12 -6.16
C GLN A 14 3.74 6.54 -7.26
N LEU A 15 3.17 5.68 -8.09
CA LEU A 15 3.86 4.97 -9.16
C LEU A 15 3.36 5.47 -10.51
N THR A 16 4.28 5.90 -11.38
CA THR A 16 4.02 6.31 -12.75
C THR A 16 4.86 5.50 -13.73
N GLY A 17 4.37 5.35 -14.97
CA GLY A 17 5.00 4.52 -15.99
C GLY A 17 6.07 5.21 -16.82
N LEU A 18 6.09 6.54 -16.87
CA LEU A 18 6.98 7.34 -17.73
C LEU A 18 6.97 6.84 -19.19
N GLY A 19 5.78 6.65 -19.75
CA GLY A 19 5.59 6.10 -21.11
C GLY A 19 5.75 4.58 -21.26
N SER A 20 5.98 3.82 -20.18
CA SER A 20 6.10 2.35 -20.24
C SER A 20 4.82 1.68 -20.80
N PRO A 21 4.91 0.89 -21.88
CA PRO A 21 3.76 0.17 -22.44
C PRO A 21 3.16 -0.85 -21.47
N ILE A 22 4.01 -1.48 -20.63
CA ILE A 22 3.57 -2.45 -19.63
C ILE A 22 2.73 -1.75 -18.58
N PHE A 23 3.21 -0.62 -18.05
CA PHE A 23 2.47 0.16 -17.06
C PHE A 23 1.12 0.64 -17.61
N LYS A 24 1.11 1.14 -18.86
CA LYS A 24 -0.14 1.54 -19.53
C LYS A 24 -1.14 0.38 -19.61
N ARG A 25 -0.69 -0.80 -20.03
CA ARG A 25 -1.53 -2.01 -20.08
C ARG A 25 -2.08 -2.39 -18.70
N THR A 26 -1.27 -2.28 -17.66
CA THR A 26 -1.70 -2.53 -16.27
C THR A 26 -2.81 -1.58 -15.85
N VAL A 27 -2.64 -0.26 -16.06
CA VAL A 27 -3.67 0.75 -15.77
C VAL A 27 -4.97 0.47 -16.53
N ASP A 28 -4.87 0.16 -17.83
CA ASP A 28 -6.03 -0.13 -18.68
C ASP A 28 -6.75 -1.42 -18.23
N THR A 29 -6.01 -2.40 -17.69
CA THR A 29 -6.57 -3.63 -17.11
C THR A 29 -7.31 -3.32 -15.80
N ILE A 30 -6.76 -2.49 -14.92
CA ILE A 30 -7.44 -2.07 -13.68
C ILE A 30 -8.76 -1.35 -14.00
N LYS A 31 -8.77 -0.45 -14.97
CA LYS A 31 -10.01 0.21 -15.46
C LYS A 31 -11.04 -0.80 -15.94
N THR A 32 -10.60 -1.83 -16.65
CA THR A 32 -11.48 -2.90 -17.13
C THR A 32 -12.10 -3.68 -15.97
N LEU A 33 -11.30 -4.00 -14.94
CA LEU A 33 -11.79 -4.69 -13.75
C LEU A 33 -12.81 -3.84 -12.97
N ASP A 34 -12.54 -2.55 -12.79
CA ASP A 34 -13.47 -1.62 -12.16
C ASP A 34 -14.82 -1.57 -12.88
N HIS A 35 -14.81 -1.52 -14.22
CA HIS A 35 -16.02 -1.57 -15.04
C HIS A 35 -16.80 -2.89 -14.92
N LEU A 36 -16.09 -4.01 -14.74
CA LEU A 36 -16.73 -5.30 -14.49
C LEU A 36 -17.38 -5.35 -13.10
N PHE A 37 -16.70 -4.81 -12.09
CA PHE A 37 -17.22 -4.76 -10.72
C PHE A 37 -18.39 -3.79 -10.57
N SER A 38 -18.33 -2.61 -11.20
CA SER A 38 -19.40 -1.61 -11.13
C SER A 38 -20.74 -2.13 -11.67
N ARG A 39 -20.71 -3.10 -12.59
CA ARG A 39 -21.92 -3.76 -13.12
C ARG A 39 -22.50 -4.83 -12.19
N LYS A 40 -21.72 -5.33 -11.23
CA LYS A 40 -22.08 -6.44 -10.35
C LYS A 40 -22.35 -5.99 -8.92
N VAL A 41 -21.69 -4.93 -8.50
CA VAL A 41 -21.83 -4.35 -7.16
C VAL A 41 -22.94 -3.30 -7.18
N PRO A 42 -23.91 -3.32 -6.24
CA PRO A 42 -24.97 -2.31 -6.19
C PRO A 42 -24.42 -0.88 -6.10
N ASP A 43 -25.17 0.06 -6.67
CA ASP A 43 -24.81 1.48 -6.65
C ASP A 43 -24.53 1.97 -5.22
N GLY A 44 -23.45 2.74 -5.07
CA GLY A 44 -23.00 3.28 -3.78
C GLY A 44 -22.29 2.28 -2.87
N ARG A 45 -22.09 1.02 -3.28
CA ARG A 45 -21.31 0.02 -2.52
C ARG A 45 -19.88 -0.16 -3.02
N LEU A 46 -19.56 0.40 -4.19
CA LEU A 46 -18.21 0.45 -4.73
C LEU A 46 -17.73 1.91 -4.71
N ASN A 47 -16.55 2.13 -4.13
CA ASN A 47 -15.90 3.44 -4.25
C ASN A 47 -15.43 3.61 -5.70
N PRO A 48 -15.71 4.76 -6.35
CA PRO A 48 -15.25 4.99 -7.72
C PRO A 48 -13.73 4.88 -7.81
N LEU A 49 -13.24 4.15 -8.80
CA LEU A 49 -11.82 4.15 -9.12
C LEU A 49 -11.39 5.55 -9.57
N GLN A 50 -10.43 6.13 -8.84
CA GLN A 50 -9.84 7.42 -9.15
C GLN A 50 -8.35 7.22 -9.39
N PHE A 51 -7.85 7.87 -10.44
CA PHE A 51 -6.42 7.97 -10.69
C PHE A 51 -5.99 9.42 -10.58
N SER A 52 -4.84 9.61 -9.94
CA SER A 52 -4.09 10.86 -10.00
C SER A 52 -3.21 10.89 -11.26
N SER A 53 -2.60 12.04 -11.51
CA SER A 53 -1.61 12.22 -12.56
C SER A 53 -0.34 12.86 -12.02
N ALA A 54 0.79 12.48 -12.58
CA ALA A 54 2.10 13.09 -12.33
C ALA A 54 2.95 12.99 -13.59
N PHE A 55 3.71 14.04 -13.88
CA PHE A 55 4.56 14.13 -15.08
C PHE A 55 3.80 13.91 -16.41
N GLY A 56 2.50 14.26 -16.44
CA GLY A 56 1.64 14.06 -17.61
C GLY A 56 1.11 12.63 -17.79
N ASP A 57 1.51 11.70 -16.93
CA ASP A 57 1.07 10.30 -16.95
C ASP A 57 0.10 10.00 -15.80
N VAL A 58 -0.73 8.98 -16.00
CA VAL A 58 -1.61 8.40 -14.96
C VAL A 58 -0.75 7.73 -13.88
N THR A 59 -1.14 7.88 -12.61
CA THR A 59 -0.44 7.24 -11.49
C THR A 59 -1.29 6.26 -10.70
N LEU A 60 -0.63 5.23 -10.17
CA LEU A 60 -1.18 4.29 -9.20
C LEU A 60 -0.74 4.72 -7.79
N GLU A 61 -1.66 4.68 -6.84
CA GLU A 61 -1.41 5.06 -5.45
C GLU A 61 -1.69 3.90 -4.48
N PRO A 62 -0.91 2.80 -4.53
CA PRO A 62 -1.03 1.76 -3.54
C PRO A 62 -0.62 2.29 -2.17
N SER A 63 -1.38 1.91 -1.15
CA SER A 63 -1.10 2.26 0.24
C SER A 63 -1.29 1.07 1.16
N ASN A 64 -0.51 1.02 2.23
CA ASN A 64 -0.64 0.04 3.30
C ASN A 64 -0.75 0.75 4.66
N ARG A 65 -1.58 0.22 5.56
CA ARG A 65 -1.71 0.76 6.92
C ARG A 65 -0.48 0.36 7.73
N TYR A 66 0.02 1.27 8.56
CA TYR A 66 1.08 0.92 9.52
C TYR A 66 0.58 0.03 10.66
N PHE A 67 -0.72 0.10 10.94
CA PHE A 67 -1.33 -0.63 12.04
C PHE A 67 -2.66 -1.29 11.63
N THR A 68 -2.92 -2.43 12.25
CA THR A 68 -4.22 -3.12 12.27
C THR A 68 -4.80 -3.02 13.68
N THR A 69 -6.13 -3.02 13.82
CA THR A 69 -6.75 -2.98 15.14
C THR A 69 -6.80 -4.38 15.77
N ARG A 70 -6.64 -4.48 17.09
CA ARG A 70 -6.81 -5.74 17.83
C ARG A 70 -8.22 -6.31 17.75
N LYS A 71 -9.20 -5.49 17.39
CA LYS A 71 -10.57 -5.95 17.12
C LYS A 71 -10.66 -6.72 15.79
N GLU A 72 -9.95 -6.27 14.76
CA GLU A 72 -9.89 -6.94 13.46
C GLU A 72 -9.09 -8.23 13.54
N ASP A 73 -8.00 -8.23 14.31
CA ASP A 73 -7.14 -9.39 14.49
C ASP A 73 -6.60 -9.48 15.94
N PRO A 74 -7.30 -10.21 16.81
CA PRO A 74 -6.96 -10.30 18.23
C PRO A 74 -5.66 -11.05 18.53
N ASN A 75 -5.31 -12.04 17.69
CA ASN A 75 -4.30 -13.04 18.02
C ASN A 75 -2.98 -12.85 17.26
N SER A 76 -2.92 -11.96 16.27
CA SER A 76 -1.70 -11.73 15.51
C SER A 76 -0.55 -11.16 16.34
N ILE A 77 0.66 -11.45 15.89
CA ILE A 77 1.87 -11.01 16.57
C ILE A 77 2.09 -9.51 16.28
N ASP A 78 2.40 -8.74 17.32
CA ASP A 78 2.87 -7.37 17.13
C ASP A 78 4.36 -7.37 16.78
N LEU A 79 4.68 -7.01 15.55
CA LEU A 79 6.03 -6.96 15.04
C LEU A 79 6.64 -5.57 15.30
N PRO A 80 7.96 -5.48 15.56
CA PRO A 80 8.66 -4.21 15.60
C PRO A 80 8.74 -3.60 14.19
N PHE A 81 8.72 -2.26 14.12
CA PHE A 81 9.01 -1.57 12.86
C PHE A 81 10.50 -1.73 12.51
N GLN A 82 10.79 -1.92 11.22
CA GLN A 82 12.16 -1.86 10.72
C GLN A 82 12.71 -0.42 10.81
N ALA A 83 14.02 -0.28 11.01
CA ALA A 83 14.66 1.04 11.07
C ALA A 83 14.53 1.85 9.77
N SER A 84 14.37 1.17 8.62
CA SER A 84 14.06 1.80 7.34
C SER A 84 12.67 2.46 7.30
N VAL A 85 11.74 1.97 8.10
CA VAL A 85 10.34 2.43 8.16
C VAL A 85 10.13 3.44 9.28
N ASP A 86 10.71 3.20 10.46
CA ASP A 86 10.61 4.08 11.63
C ASP A 86 11.99 4.46 12.19
N PRO A 87 12.81 5.20 11.44
CA PRO A 87 14.20 5.51 11.83
C PRO A 87 14.31 6.34 13.12
N LYS A 88 13.24 7.04 13.49
CA LYS A 88 13.18 7.92 14.67
C LYS A 88 12.33 7.34 15.81
N GLY A 89 11.69 6.18 15.62
CA GLY A 89 10.84 5.55 16.64
C GLY A 89 9.47 6.20 16.84
N PHE A 90 9.03 7.11 15.95
CA PHE A 90 7.77 7.82 16.10
C PHE A 90 6.56 6.91 15.91
N LEU A 91 6.62 5.95 14.96
CA LEU A 91 5.54 4.99 14.77
C LEU A 91 5.43 4.05 15.97
N ARG A 92 6.57 3.64 16.53
CA ARG A 92 6.61 2.90 17.80
C ARG A 92 6.02 3.71 18.95
N GLU A 93 6.33 5.01 19.06
CA GLU A 93 5.87 5.87 20.16
C GLU A 93 4.35 6.10 20.14
N VAL A 94 3.76 6.26 18.94
CA VAL A 94 2.32 6.51 18.80
C VAL A 94 1.47 5.24 18.86
N ARG A 95 2.11 4.07 18.96
CA ARG A 95 1.46 2.76 19.09
C ARG A 95 0.67 2.71 20.41
N GLN A 96 -0.55 2.19 20.34
CA GLN A 96 -1.45 2.03 21.50
C GLN A 96 -1.80 0.55 21.67
N SER A 97 -2.25 0.12 22.85
CA SER A 97 -2.59 -1.29 23.10
C SER A 97 -3.70 -1.85 22.20
N THR A 98 -4.50 -0.98 21.58
CA THR A 98 -5.63 -1.33 20.70
C THR A 98 -5.24 -1.53 19.24
N ILE A 99 -4.00 -1.20 18.86
CA ILE A 99 -3.48 -1.29 17.50
C ILE A 99 -2.10 -1.95 17.49
N PHE A 100 -1.76 -2.64 16.41
CA PHE A 100 -0.50 -3.36 16.31
C PHE A 100 0.03 -3.35 14.88
N HIS A 101 1.33 -3.58 14.71
CA HIS A 101 1.95 -3.72 13.40
C HIS A 101 2.13 -5.21 13.09
N GLY A 102 1.28 -5.75 12.21
CA GLY A 102 1.34 -7.16 11.79
C GLY A 102 2.19 -7.38 10.54
N GLU A 103 2.31 -8.64 10.14
CA GLU A 103 2.96 -9.05 8.89
C GLU A 103 2.32 -8.35 7.67
N ASP A 104 0.99 -8.29 7.62
CA ASP A 104 0.24 -7.61 6.56
C ASP A 104 0.51 -6.10 6.48
N ASN A 105 1.06 -5.49 7.54
CA ASN A 105 1.40 -4.07 7.56
C ASN A 105 2.83 -3.81 7.06
N GLN A 106 3.61 -4.84 6.76
CA GLN A 106 4.96 -4.68 6.22
C GLN A 106 4.92 -4.32 4.73
N VAL A 107 5.71 -3.33 4.34
CA VAL A 107 5.92 -2.96 2.94
C VAL A 107 7.32 -3.38 2.54
N LEU A 108 7.41 -4.24 1.53
CA LEU A 108 8.66 -4.77 1.01
C LEU A 108 8.97 -4.14 -0.34
N TYR A 109 10.22 -3.71 -0.49
CA TYR A 109 10.74 -3.14 -1.72
C TYR A 109 11.72 -4.12 -2.34
N PHE A 110 11.41 -4.58 -3.56
CA PHE A 110 12.26 -5.49 -4.30
C PHE A 110 12.82 -4.78 -5.52
N ALA A 111 14.09 -5.01 -5.81
CA ALA A 111 14.73 -4.62 -7.05
C ALA A 111 15.06 -5.88 -7.85
N ALA A 112 14.74 -5.87 -9.14
CA ALA A 112 15.24 -6.89 -10.05
C ALA A 112 16.70 -6.54 -10.40
N VAL A 113 17.62 -7.48 -10.17
CA VAL A 113 19.01 -7.39 -10.60
C VAL A 113 19.24 -8.43 -11.69
N VAL A 114 19.98 -8.04 -12.74
CA VAL A 114 20.38 -8.98 -13.79
C VAL A 114 21.43 -9.91 -13.18
N ASP A 115 21.20 -11.21 -13.27
CA ASP A 115 22.18 -12.21 -12.86
C ASP A 115 23.27 -12.31 -13.93
N GLU A 116 24.35 -11.54 -13.74
CA GLU A 116 25.58 -11.69 -14.53
C GLU A 116 26.30 -12.96 -14.07
N GLY A 117 25.79 -14.12 -14.52
CA GLY A 117 26.31 -15.42 -14.12
C GLY A 117 27.84 -15.45 -14.13
N VAL A 118 28.44 -15.77 -12.99
CA VAL A 118 29.89 -15.95 -12.86
C VAL A 118 30.30 -17.08 -13.80
N GLN A 119 30.93 -16.75 -14.92
CA GLN A 119 31.64 -17.73 -15.74
C GLN A 119 32.80 -18.27 -14.90
N LYS A 120 32.66 -19.52 -14.45
CA LYS A 120 33.74 -20.31 -13.88
C LYS A 120 34.63 -20.87 -14.97
#